data_AF-A0A1J0W3E1-F1
#
_entry.id   AF-A0A1J0W3E1-F1
#
_cell.length_a   1.000
_cell.length_b   1.000
_cell.length_c   1.000
_cell.angle_alpha   90.00
_cell.angle_beta   90.00
_cell.angle_gamma   90.00
#
_symmetry.space_group_name_H-M   'P 1'
#
loop_
_entity.id
_entity.type
_entity.pdbx_description
1 polymer ?
#
loop_
_entity_poly.entity_id
_entity_poly.type
_entity_poly.pdbx_seq_one_letter_code
_entity_poly.pdbx_strand_id
1 'polypeptide(L)'
;MVTRPAHFGVNKVRLGIRRGGLRLADTTPGLLRAWARVADGTWLGLVAFTVPTGNGQGRLPVEQWCPQHALSPQNPSTSSRH
;
A
#
# COMPACT_ATOMS: atom_id res chain seq x y z
N MET A 1 27.12 -17.29 1.89
CA MET A 1 27.25 -16.22 0.87
C MET A 1 25.86 -15.98 0.29
N VAL A 2 25.13 -14.96 0.76
CA VAL A 2 23.79 -14.63 0.25
C VAL A 2 23.95 -13.48 -0.74
N THR A 3 23.77 -13.78 -2.02
CA THR A 3 23.79 -12.76 -3.08
C THR A 3 22.54 -11.91 -2.94
N ARG A 4 22.68 -10.66 -2.51
CA ARG A 4 21.60 -9.68 -2.61
C ARG A 4 21.19 -9.59 -4.09
N PRO A 5 19.91 -9.79 -4.45
CA PRO A 5 19.50 -9.60 -5.83
C PRO A 5 19.81 -8.15 -6.22
N ALA A 6 20.42 -7.96 -7.38
CA ALA A 6 20.62 -6.64 -7.95
C ALA A 6 19.26 -5.94 -7.97
N HIS A 7 19.13 -4.82 -7.23
CA HIS A 7 17.89 -4.05 -7.21
C HIS A 7 17.56 -3.69 -8.66
N PHE A 8 16.44 -4.19 -9.19
CA PHE A 8 15.99 -3.87 -10.53
C PHE A 8 15.93 -2.34 -10.70
N GLY A 9 16.86 -1.81 -11.49
CA GLY A 9 16.72 -0.60 -12.29
C GLY A 9 16.36 0.74 -11.64
N VAL A 10 16.22 0.88 -10.32
CA VAL A 10 15.76 2.15 -9.69
C VAL A 10 16.64 3.35 -10.10
N ASN A 11 17.94 3.09 -10.31
CA ASN A 11 18.89 4.13 -10.71
C ASN A 11 18.86 4.51 -12.19
N LYS A 12 18.19 3.75 -13.06
CA LYS A 12 18.09 4.00 -14.51
C LYS A 12 16.74 4.61 -14.93
N VAL A 13 15.82 4.82 -13.98
CA VAL A 13 14.51 5.39 -14.28
C VAL A 13 14.61 6.91 -14.49
N ARG A 14 13.96 7.43 -15.53
CA ARG A 14 13.92 8.88 -15.86
C ARG A 14 13.49 9.70 -14.64
N LEU A 15 14.11 10.87 -14.43
CA LEU A 15 13.84 11.77 -13.29
C LEU A 15 12.34 12.12 -13.11
N GLY A 16 11.57 12.21 -14.20
CA GLY A 16 10.12 12.43 -14.14
C GLY A 16 9.35 11.32 -13.42
N ILE A 17 9.75 10.05 -13.59
CA ILE A 17 9.16 8.92 -12.86
C ILE A 17 9.60 8.95 -11.39
N ARG A 18 10.82 9.43 -11.08
CA ARG A 18 11.24 9.64 -9.69
C ARG A 18 10.40 10.70 -8.98
N ARG A 19 10.04 11.79 -9.66
CA ARG A 19 9.12 12.81 -9.13
C ARG A 19 7.68 12.28 -9.00
N GLY A 20 7.28 11.31 -9.81
CA GLY A 20 5.94 10.70 -9.81
C GLY A 20 5.81 9.38 -9.05
N GLY A 21 6.80 8.99 -8.22
CA GLY A 21 6.75 7.74 -7.46
C GLY A 21 5.55 7.65 -6.52
N LEU A 22 5.21 6.45 -6.05
CA LEU A 22 4.09 6.26 -5.13
C LEU A 22 4.40 6.81 -3.72
N ARG A 23 3.45 7.51 -3.10
CA ARG A 23 3.54 7.93 -1.71
C ARG A 23 3.06 6.79 -0.80
N LEU A 24 4.01 6.12 -0.15
CA LEU A 24 3.77 4.91 0.66
C LEU A 24 4.07 5.09 2.16
N ALA A 25 4.38 6.31 2.61
CA ALA A 25 4.84 6.56 3.98
C ALA A 25 3.73 6.59 5.04
N ASP A 26 2.46 6.65 4.61
CA ASP A 26 1.32 6.92 5.47
C ASP A 26 0.32 5.75 5.49
N THR A 27 -0.49 5.66 6.54
CA THR A 27 -1.66 4.79 6.55
C THR A 27 -2.67 5.29 5.51
N THR A 28 -3.18 4.37 4.68
CA THR A 28 -4.11 4.71 3.61
C THR A 28 -5.50 4.14 3.92
N PRO A 29 -6.54 4.97 4.00
CA PRO A 29 -7.92 4.49 4.13
C PRO A 29 -8.28 3.55 2.99
N GLY A 30 -8.99 2.48 3.31
CA GLY A 30 -9.38 1.46 2.35
C GLY A 30 -10.62 0.70 2.81
N LEU A 31 -11.15 -0.12 1.91
CA LEU A 31 -12.27 -0.99 2.18
C LEU A 31 -11.78 -2.42 2.39
N LEU A 32 -12.07 -2.99 3.56
CA LEU A 32 -11.90 -4.40 3.83
C LEU A 32 -13.05 -5.19 3.19
N ARG A 33 -12.71 -6.09 2.27
CA ARG A 33 -13.67 -6.87 1.49
C ARG A 33 -13.90 -8.29 2.03
N ALA A 34 -12.84 -8.92 2.54
CA ALA A 34 -12.88 -10.31 2.99
C ALA A 34 -11.76 -10.60 3.99
N TRP A 35 -11.92 -11.70 4.73
CA TRP A 35 -10.90 -12.30 5.56
C TRP A 35 -10.56 -13.70 5.07
N ALA A 36 -9.29 -14.07 5.15
CA ALA A 36 -8.81 -15.42 4.90
C ALA A 36 -7.90 -15.86 6.04
N ARG A 37 -8.09 -17.09 6.53
CA ARG A 37 -7.21 -17.70 7.53
C ARG A 37 -6.09 -18.44 6.83
N VAL A 38 -4.85 -18.19 7.23
CA VAL A 38 -3.64 -18.83 6.70
C VAL A 38 -3.39 -20.12 7.46
N ALA A 39 -2.66 -21.05 6.84
CA ALA A 39 -2.31 -22.35 7.43
C ALA A 39 -1.53 -22.25 8.75
N ASP A 40 -0.74 -21.19 8.93
CA ASP A 40 -0.01 -20.89 10.17
C ASP A 40 -0.90 -20.29 11.28
N GLY A 41 -2.21 -20.17 11.03
CA GLY A 41 -3.19 -19.65 11.97
C GLY A 41 -3.33 -18.13 11.96
N THR A 42 -2.51 -17.39 11.20
CA THR A 42 -2.64 -15.94 11.01
C THR A 42 -3.81 -15.60 10.08
N TRP A 43 -4.14 -14.31 9.98
CA TRP A 43 -5.23 -13.82 9.13
C TRP A 43 -4.74 -12.77 8.13
N LEU A 44 -5.32 -12.82 6.93
CA LEU A 44 -5.17 -11.82 5.88
C LEU A 44 -6.52 -11.15 5.62
N GLY A 45 -6.51 -9.84 5.45
CA GLY A 45 -7.65 -9.09 4.93
C GLY A 45 -7.44 -8.74 3.46
N LEU A 46 -8.43 -8.99 2.61
CA LEU A 46 -8.45 -8.47 1.24
C LEU A 46 -8.92 -7.02 1.30
N VAL A 47 -8.04 -6.09 0.97
CA VAL A 47 -8.33 -4.66 1.03
C VAL A 47 -8.23 -4.01 -0.34
N ALA A 48 -9.18 -3.11 -0.61
CA ALA A 48 -9.15 -2.23 -1.76
C ALA A 48 -8.87 -0.79 -1.31
N PHE A 49 -7.83 -0.15 -1.86
CA PHE A 49 -7.43 1.21 -1.51
C PHE A 49 -6.76 1.90 -2.70
N THR A 50 -6.43 3.18 -2.57
CA THR A 50 -5.81 3.96 -3.64
C THR A 50 -4.53 4.63 -3.16
N VAL A 51 -3.43 4.39 -3.86
CA VAL A 51 -2.14 4.99 -3.57
C VAL A 51 -1.93 6.20 -4.48
N PRO A 52 -1.76 7.42 -3.93
CA PRO A 52 -1.42 8.58 -4.75
C PRO A 52 0.06 8.57 -5.14
N THR A 53 0.39 9.21 -6.26
CA THR A 53 1.78 9.57 -6.56
C THR A 53 2.22 10.73 -5.67
N GLY A 54 3.52 10.83 -5.37
CA GLY A 54 4.11 11.87 -4.52
C GLY A 54 3.98 13.28 -5.10
N ASN A 55 3.80 13.41 -6.41
CA ASN A 55 3.48 14.68 -7.07
C ASN A 55 1.98 14.99 -7.15
N GLY A 56 1.11 14.13 -6.61
CA GLY A 56 -0.34 14.34 -6.53
C GLY A 56 -1.10 14.22 -7.86
N GLN A 57 -0.44 13.88 -8.98
CA GLN A 57 -1.07 13.85 -10.31
C GLN A 57 -1.59 12.48 -10.73
N GLY A 58 -1.25 11.41 -9.99
CA GLY A 58 -1.62 10.05 -10.29
C GLY A 58 -2.24 9.34 -9.09
N ARG A 59 -3.08 8.35 -9.39
CA ARG A 59 -3.73 7.49 -8.40
C ARG A 59 -3.68 6.05 -8.90
N LEU A 60 -3.20 5.15 -8.05
CA LEU A 60 -3.13 3.73 -8.33
C LEU A 60 -4.15 3.00 -7.46
N PRO A 61 -5.28 2.51 -8.02
CA PRO A 61 -6.15 1.59 -7.30
C PRO A 61 -5.41 0.26 -7.09
N VAL A 62 -5.50 -0.26 -5.87
CA VAL A 62 -4.85 -1.51 -5.45
C VAL A 62 -5.89 -2.37 -4.77
N GLU A 63 -5.87 -3.67 -5.10
CA GLU A 63 -6.54 -4.70 -4.32
C GLU A 63 -5.48 -5.71 -3.87
N GLN A 64 -5.37 -5.92 -2.55
CA GLN A 64 -4.25 -6.66 -1.98
C GLN A 64 -4.67 -7.42 -0.71
N TRP A 65 -4.12 -8.62 -0.53
CA TRP A 65 -4.14 -9.31 0.75
C TRP A 65 -3.08 -8.71 1.67
N CYS A 66 -3.52 -8.17 2.79
CA CYS A 66 -2.67 -7.56 3.82
C CYS A 66 -2.72 -8.39 5.10
N PRO A 67 -1.61 -8.52 5.84
CA PRO A 67 -1.63 -9.19 7.14
C PRO A 67 -2.49 -8.41 8.12
N GLN A 68 -3.19 -9.12 9.02
CA GLN A 68 -4.09 -8.51 10.01
C GLN A 68 -3.44 -7.35 10.79
N HIS A 69 -2.16 -7.48 11.17
CA HIS A 69 -1.46 -6.44 11.96
C HIS A 69 -1.19 -5.15 11.16
N ALA A 70 -1.29 -5.16 9.83
CA ALA A 70 -1.20 -3.97 8.99
C ALA A 70 -2.54 -3.26 8.80
N LEU A 71 -3.63 -3.82 9.36
CA LEU A 71 -4.98 -3.31 9.24
C LEU A 71 -5.45 -2.78 10.58
N SER A 72 -6.14 -1.63 10.56
CA SER A 72 -6.79 -1.05 11.72
C SER A 72 -8.17 -0.51 11.31
N PRO A 73 -9.20 -0.65 12.15
CA PRO A 73 -10.48 0.03 11.92
C PRO A 73 -10.27 1.53 11.75
N GLN A 74 -10.92 2.12 10.76
CA GLN A 74 -10.92 3.57 10.62
C GLN A 74 -11.74 4.16 11.78
N ASN A 75 -11.15 5.06 12.56
CA ASN A 75 -11.88 5.74 13.61
C ASN A 75 -12.90 6.71 12.97
N PRO A 76 -14.22 6.54 13.18
CA PRO A 76 -15.22 7.39 12.54
C PRO A 76 -15.14 8.86 12.95
N SER A 77 -14.49 9.18 14.07
CA SER A 77 -14.31 10.57 14.53
C SER A 77 -13.32 11.41 13.71
N THR A 78 -12.55 10.78 12.82
CA THR A 78 -11.61 11.48 11.91
C THR A 78 -12.27 11.85 10.57
N SER A 79 -13.50 11.41 10.30
CA SER A 79 -14.27 11.80 9.11
C SER A 79 -14.99 13.14 9.31
N SER A 80 -14.24 14.22 9.52
CA SER A 80 -14.74 15.59 9.29
C SER A 80 -13.58 16.55 9.08
N ARG A 81 -13.38 16.95 7.83
CA ARG A 81 -12.97 18.28 7.32
C ARG A 81 -12.46 18.11 5.88
N HIS A 82 -13.37 18.27 4.94
CA HIS A 82 -13.13 19.03 3.72
C HIS A 82 -14.46 19.46 3.12
#